data_AF-A0A7X3XDQ0-F1
#
_entry.id   AF-A0A7X3XDQ0-F1
#
_cell.length_a   1.000
_cell.length_b   1.000
_cell.length_c   1.000
_cell.angle_alpha   90.00
_cell.angle_beta   90.00
_cell.angle_gamma   90.00
#
_symmetry.space_group_name_H-M   'P 1'
#
loop_
_entity.id
_entity.type
_entity.pdbx_description
1 polymer ?
#
loop_
_entity_poly.entity_id
_entity_poly.type
_entity_poly.pdbx_seq_one_letter_code
_entity_poly.pdbx_strand_id
1 'polypeptide(L)' 'MTSAALFQGGLDLLAVALLALGIKGLSKIRSARAANQLAASAMALAVVGLLVNAQPAVVTWVWIAGGAAVGG' A
#
# COMPACT_ATOMS: atom_id res chain seq x y z
N MET A 1 -7.13 21.23 9.36
CA MET A 1 -6.91 19.87 8.79
C MET A 1 -7.87 18.92 9.49
N THR A 2 -8.53 18.02 8.76
CA THR A 2 -9.44 17.03 9.36
C THR A 2 -8.65 15.86 9.94
N SER A 3 -9.19 15.20 10.97
CA SER A 3 -8.59 13.99 11.56
C SER A 3 -8.40 12.89 10.51
N ALA A 4 -9.36 12.74 9.59
CA ALA A 4 -9.28 11.80 8.46
C ALA A 4 -8.09 12.08 7.53
N ALA A 5 -7.80 13.36 7.24
CA ALA A 5 -6.67 13.73 6.39
C ALA A 5 -5.32 13.44 7.09
N LEU A 6 -5.22 13.69 8.40
CA LEU A 6 -4.04 13.35 9.18
C LEU A 6 -3.81 11.84 9.25
N PHE A 7 -4.89 11.06 9.40
CA PHE A 7 -4.83 9.61 9.41
C PHE A 7 -4.34 9.05 8.06
N GLN A 8 -4.92 9.49 6.94
CA GLN A 8 -4.49 9.08 5.61
C GLN A 8 -3.03 9.46 5.35
N GLY A 9 -2.64 10.70 5.66
CA GLY A 9 -1.25 11.13 5.52
C GLY A 9 -0.28 10.30 6.37
N GLY A 10 -0.70 9.86 7.56
CA GLY A 10 0.07 8.93 8.38
C GLY A 10 0.27 7.56 7.72
N LEU A 11 -0.77 7.00 7.10
CA LEU A 11 -0.68 5.74 6.35
C LEU A 11 0.25 5.87 5.13
N ASP A 12 0.15 6.98 4.39
CA ASP A 12 0.99 7.23 3.22
C ASP A 12 2.46 7.35 3.63
N LEU A 13 2.76 8.08 4.72
CA LEU A 13 4.13 8.20 5.23
C LEU A 13 4.70 6.86 5.71
N LEU A 14 3.88 6.04 6.39
CA LEU A 14 4.27 4.68 6.78
C LEU A 14 4.52 3.79 5.56
N ALA A 15 3.67 3.85 4.54
CA ALA A 15 3.87 3.11 3.30
C ALA A 15 5.17 3.51 2.61
N VAL A 16 5.45 4.82 2.48
CA VAL A 16 6.70 5.32 1.90
C VAL A 16 7.91 4.89 2.73
N ALA A 17 7.83 4.91 4.06
CA ALA A 17 8.91 4.45 4.93
C ALA A 17 9.20 2.95 4.74
N LEU A 18 8.16 2.11 4.69
CA LEU A 18 8.28 0.67 4.42
C LEU A 18 8.87 0.40 3.02
N LEU A 19 8.43 1.14 2.00
CA LEU A 19 8.96 1.03 0.65
C LEU A 19 10.45 1.43 0.60
N ALA A 20 10.83 2.53 1.24
CA ALA A 20 12.22 2.98 1.30
C ALA A 20 13.13 1.95 1.97
N LEU A 21 12.67 1.32 3.05
CA LEU A 21 13.36 0.21 3.70
C LEU A 21 13.45 -1.03 2.79
N GLY A 22 12.40 -1.33 2.03
CA GLY A 22 12.38 -2.42 1.04
C GLY A 22 13.42 -2.20 -0.05
N ILE A 23 13.46 -1.01 -0.65
CA ILE A 23 14.47 -0.66 -1.67
C ILE A 23 15.89 -0.77 -1.10
N LYS A 24 16.11 -0.26 0.11
CA LYS A 24 17.41 -0.41 0.79
C LYS A 24 17.80 -1.87 0.99
N GLY A 25 16.86 -2.73 1.40
CA GLY A 25 17.11 -4.15 1.64
C GLY A 25 17.33 -4.98 0.36
N LEU A 26 16.81 -4.54 -0.78
CA LEU A 26 17.03 -5.17 -2.08
C LEU A 26 18.47 -5.01 -2.59
N SER A 27 19.21 -4.01 -2.10
CA SER A 27 20.63 -3.79 -2.45
C SER A 27 21.58 -4.92 -2.01
N LYS A 28 21.11 -5.86 -1.18
CA LYS A 28 21.88 -7.00 -0.70
C LYS A 28 21.13 -8.30 -0.97
N ILE A 29 21.79 -9.24 -1.66
CA ILE A 29 21.23 -10.54 -2.04
C ILE A 29 20.64 -11.29 -0.82
N ARG A 30 21.35 -11.28 0.31
CA ARG A 30 20.92 -11.99 1.54
C ARG A 30 19.61 -11.46 2.13
N SER A 31 19.30 -10.17 1.99
CA SER A 31 18.08 -9.54 2.53
C SER A 31 16.98 -9.34 1.50
N ALA A 32 17.25 -9.60 0.22
CA ALA A 32 16.34 -9.27 -0.88
C ALA A 32 14.93 -9.86 -0.71
N ARG A 33 14.81 -11.11 -0.23
CA ARG A 33 13.50 -11.74 -0.01
C ARG A 33 12.67 -11.02 1.06
N ALA A 34 13.27 -10.75 2.22
CA ALA A 34 12.60 -10.04 3.31
C ALA A 34 12.27 -8.59 2.90
N ALA A 35 13.18 -7.95 2.16
CA ALA A 35 13.00 -6.60 1.66
C ALA A 35 11.86 -6.48 0.65
N ASN A 36 11.71 -7.46 -0.25
CA ASN A 36 10.59 -7.53 -1.18
C ASN A 36 9.24 -7.71 -0.46
N GLN A 37 9.20 -8.53 0.59
CA GLN A 37 7.98 -8.68 1.41
C GLN A 37 7.61 -7.37 2.11
N LEU A 38 8.60 -6.60 2.58
CA LEU A 38 8.40 -5.28 3.18
C LEU A 38 7.87 -4.26 2.15
N ALA A 39 8.37 -4.29 0.92
CA ALA A 39 7.84 -3.44 -0.15
C ALA A 39 6.41 -3.84 -0.54
N ALA A 40 6.10 -5.14 -0.57
CA ALA A 40 4.75 -5.62 -0.82
C ALA A 40 3.77 -5.20 0.28
N SER A 41 4.20 -5.21 1.56
CA SER A 41 3.35 -4.73 2.66
C SER A 41 3.11 -3.22 2.59
N ALA A 42 4.07 -2.44 2.09
CA ALA A 42 3.88 -1.01 1.80
C ALA A 42 2.76 -0.78 0.76
N MET A 43 2.79 -1.54 -0.34
CA MET A 43 1.74 -1.47 -1.37
C MET A 43 0.37 -1.84 -0.82
N ALA A 44 0.28 -2.92 -0.03
CA ALA A 44 -0.97 -3.34 0.60
C ALA A 44 -1.52 -2.26 1.56
N LEU A 45 -0.65 -1.68 2.40
CA LEU A 45 -1.02 -0.62 3.34
C LEU A 45 -1.59 0.61 2.61
N ALA A 46 -0.92 1.05 1.55
CA ALA A 46 -1.35 2.20 0.75
C ALA A 46 -2.72 1.98 0.09
N VAL A 47 -2.93 0.80 -0.51
CA VAL A 47 -4.21 0.44 -1.13
C VAL A 47 -5.33 0.38 -0.07
N VAL A 48 -5.08 -0.21 1.09
CA VAL A 48 -6.06 -0.26 2.18
C VAL A 48 -6.40 1.13 2.68
N GLY A 49 -5.41 2.00 2.91
CA GLY A 49 -5.64 3.39 3.31
C GLY A 49 -6.50 4.13 2.29
N LEU A 50 -6.17 4.02 1.01
CA LEU A 50 -6.95 4.60 -0.09
C LEU A 50 -8.40 4.13 -0.08
N LEU A 51 -8.65 2.82 0.05
CA LEU A 51 -10.01 2.27 0.04
C LEU A 51 -10.83 2.71 1.26
N VAL A 52 -10.21 2.79 2.43
CA VAL A 52 -10.84 3.29 3.65
C VAL A 52 -11.16 4.78 3.51
N ASN A 53 -10.29 5.58 2.89
CA ASN A 53 -10.53 7.01 2.70
C ASN A 53 -11.60 7.29 1.61
N ALA A 54 -11.53 6.57 0.49
CA ALA A 54 -12.38 6.80 -0.67
C ALA A 54 -13.83 6.35 -0.48
N GLN A 55 -14.11 5.41 0.44
CA GLN A 55 -15.43 4.82 0.69
C GLN A 55 -16.22 4.53 -0.61
N PRO A 56 -15.68 3.65 -1.49
CA PRO A 56 -16.27 3.45 -2.81
C PRO A 56 -17.67 2.85 -2.72
N ALA A 57 -18.52 3.25 -3.68
CA ALA A 57 -19.85 2.68 -3.83
C ALA A 57 -19.77 1.17 -4.14
N VAL A 58 -20.84 0.44 -3.83
CA VAL A 58 -20.94 -1.03 -4.01
C VAL A 58 -20.58 -1.47 -5.43
N VAL A 59 -21.02 -0.73 -6.45
CA VAL A 59 -20.69 -1.04 -7.86
C VAL A 59 -19.21 -0.89 -8.18
N THR A 60 -18.51 0.06 -7.53
CA THR A 60 -17.09 0.32 -7.75
C THR A 60 -16.22 -0.84 -7.23
N TRP A 61 -16.64 -1.52 -6.16
CA TRP A 61 -15.94 -2.69 -5.64
C TRP A 61 -15.83 -3.84 -6.64
N VAL A 62 -16.85 -4.04 -7.49
CA VAL A 62 -16.83 -5.06 -8.55
C VAL A 62 -15.71 -4.77 -9.55
N TRP A 63 -15.55 -3.50 -9.93
CA TRP A 63 -14.50 -3.08 -10.85
C TRP A 63 -13.11 -3.09 -10.22
N ILE A 64 -12.97 -2.71 -8.94
CA ILE A 64 -11.70 -2.81 -8.20
C ILE A 64 -11.26 -4.28 -8.11
N ALA A 65 -12.17 -5.17 -7.69
CA ALA A 65 -11.87 -6.60 -7.55
C ALA A 65 -11.59 -7.24 -8.92
N GLY A 66 -12.39 -6.92 -9.94
CA GLY A 66 -12.17 -7.40 -11.31
C GLY A 66 -10.84 -6.94 -11.89
N GLY A 67 -10.49 -5.66 -11.71
CA GLY A 67 -9.20 -5.11 -12.15
C GLY A 67 -8.02 -5.75 -11.42
N ALA A 68 -8.11 -5.95 -10.10
CA ALA A 68 -7.08 -6.62 -9.31
C ALA A 68 -6.90 -8.10 -9.73
N ALA A 69 -8.00 -8.81 -10.03
CA ALA A 69 -7.94 -10.21 -10.46
C ALA A 69 -7.35 -10.39 -11.86
N VAL A 70 -7.57 -9.43 -12.77
CA VAL A 70 -7.01 -9.46 -14.13
C VAL A 70 -5.55 -9.00 -14.15
N GLY A 71 -5.18 -8.05 -13.28
CA GLY A 71 -3.85 -7.44 -13.28
C GLY A 71 -2.82 -8.09 -12.35
N GLY A 72 -3.25 -8.83 -11.30
CA GLY A 72 -2.39 -9.54 -10.36
C GLY A 72 -1.92 -10.89 -10.90
#